data_AF-A0A212KQR6-F1
#
_entry.id   AF-A0A212KQR6-F1
#
_cell.length_a   1.000
_cell.length_b   1.000
_cell.length_c   1.000
_cell.angle_alpha   90.00
_cell.angle_beta   90.00
_cell.angle_gamma   90.00
#
_symmetry.space_group_name_H-M   'P 1'
#
loop_
_entity.id
_entity.type
_entity.pdbx_description
1 polymer ?
#
loop_
_entity_poly.entity_id
_entity_poly.type
_entity_poly.pdbx_seq_one_letter_code
_entity_poly.pdbx_strand_id
1 'polypeptide(L)'
;MRQKWSSRTMFLFAAIGSAVGLGNVWRFPYLAYKFGGGSFLVPYLIALLLMGVPLLMLELMLGQKLQVGGVKAFRKIAPRFEGIGLAGIFLSFIVVSYYS
;
A
#
# COMPACT_ATOMS: atom_id res chain seq x y z
N MET A 1 -4.63 -19.50 -16.96
CA MET A 1 -3.51 -19.46 -16.00
C MET A 1 -3.11 -18.00 -15.78
N ARG A 2 -2.97 -17.54 -14.53
CA ARG A 2 -2.54 -16.16 -14.25
C ARG A 2 -1.04 -16.04 -14.50
N GLN A 3 -0.59 -14.95 -15.14
CA GLN A 3 0.83 -14.71 -15.34
C GLN A 3 1.54 -14.57 -13.99
N LYS A 4 2.65 -15.29 -13.85
CA LYS A 4 3.53 -15.21 -12.68
C LYS A 4 4.72 -14.32 -13.04
N TRP A 5 5.22 -13.60 -12.05
CA TRP A 5 6.44 -12.83 -12.19
C TRP A 5 7.61 -13.75 -12.56
N SER A 6 8.43 -13.31 -13.53
CA SER A 6 9.60 -14.05 -14.01
C SER A 6 10.66 -14.24 -12.91
N SER A 7 10.80 -13.26 -12.01
CA SER A 7 11.71 -13.33 -10.86
C SER A 7 11.11 -12.66 -9.62
N ARG A 8 11.45 -13.18 -8.43
CA ARG A 8 11.09 -12.60 -7.14
C ARG A 8 11.67 -11.19 -6.99
N THR A 9 12.85 -10.96 -7.54
CA THR A 9 13.52 -9.65 -7.48
C THR A 9 12.75 -8.61 -8.29
N MET A 10 12.19 -9.00 -9.44
CA MET A 10 11.37 -8.10 -10.28
C MET A 10 10.09 -7.69 -9.55
N PHE A 11 9.45 -8.64 -8.85
CA PHE A 11 8.31 -8.34 -7.99
C PHE A 11 8.68 -7.36 -6.86
N LEU A 12 9.83 -7.58 -6.21
CA LEU A 12 10.30 -6.70 -5.15
C LEU A 12 10.56 -5.28 -5.65
N PHE A 13 11.24 -5.12 -6.79
CA PHE A 13 11.48 -3.80 -7.38
C PHE A 13 10.18 -3.10 -7.80
N ALA A 14 9.22 -3.83 -8.38
CA ALA A 14 7.91 -3.27 -8.71
C ALA A 14 7.14 -2.81 -7.47
N ALA A 15 7.20 -3.58 -6.38
CA ALA A 15 6.57 -3.22 -5.11
C ALA A 15 7.24 -1.98 -4.48
N ILE A 16 8.57 -1.91 -4.47
CA ILE A 16 9.31 -0.75 -3.97
C ILE A 16 9.00 0.49 -4.81
N GLY A 17 8.99 0.36 -6.15
CA GLY A 17 8.65 1.46 -7.05
C GLY A 17 7.22 1.97 -6.86
N SER A 18 6.27 1.08 -6.53
CA SER A 18 4.90 1.48 -6.19
C SER A 18 4.78 2.14 -4.81
N ALA A 19 5.68 1.84 -3.87
CA ALA A 19 5.65 2.37 -2.51
C ALA A 19 6.36 3.74 -2.39
N VAL A 20 7.40 3.97 -3.20
CA VAL A 20 8.15 5.22 -3.21
C VAL A 20 7.48 6.22 -4.13
N GLY A 21 6.85 7.24 -3.55
CA GLY A 21 6.20 8.31 -4.29
C GLY A 21 6.65 9.71 -3.89
N LEU A 22 6.05 10.69 -4.56
CA LEU A 22 6.20 12.13 -4.32
C LEU A 22 6.13 12.51 -2.83
N GLY A 23 5.18 11.91 -2.10
CA GLY A 23 5.00 12.14 -0.67
C GLY A 23 6.21 11.76 0.19
N ASN A 24 6.97 10.74 -0.20
CA ASN A 24 8.16 10.32 0.54
C ASN A 24 9.30 11.34 0.45
N VAL A 25 9.38 12.08 -0.66
CA VAL A 25 10.46 13.04 -0.88
C VAL A 25 10.12 14.40 -0.28
N TRP A 26 8.84 14.79 -0.22
CA TRP A 26 8.47 16.19 0.12
C TRP A 26 7.69 16.29 1.43
N ARG A 27 6.71 15.40 1.61
CA ARG A 27 5.81 15.43 2.77
C ARG A 27 6.51 14.88 4.00
N PHE A 28 7.29 13.82 3.86
CA PHE A 28 8.07 13.26 4.98
C PHE A 28 9.04 14.28 5.61
N PRO A 29 9.95 14.95 4.87
CA PRO A 29 10.85 15.94 5.48
C PRO A 29 10.10 17.15 6.03
N TYR A 30 9.00 17.57 5.40
CA TYR A 30 8.17 18.67 5.91
C TYR A 30 7.55 18.32 7.28
N LEU A 31 6.97 17.12 7.43
CA LEU A 31 6.44 16.68 8.72
C LEU A 31 7.56 16.49 9.75
N ALA A 32 8.67 15.89 9.36
CA ALA A 32 9.81 15.72 10.26
C ALA A 32 10.28 17.09 10.79
N TYR A 33 10.46 18.08 9.92
CA TYR A 33 10.85 19.44 10.34
C TYR A 33 9.82 20.07 11.28
N LYS A 34 8.53 19.98 10.97
CA LYS A 34 7.45 20.58 11.77
C LYS A 34 7.29 19.95 13.15
N PHE A 35 7.52 18.65 13.28
CA PHE A 35 7.28 17.88 14.51
C PHE A 35 8.57 17.60 15.31
N GLY A 36 9.56 18.51 15.24
CA GLY A 36 10.77 18.44 16.08
C GLY A 36 11.97 17.72 15.44
N GLY A 37 11.99 17.61 14.11
CA GLY A 37 13.09 17.03 13.35
C GLY A 37 13.29 15.56 13.66
N GLY A 38 14.39 15.25 14.36
CA GLY A 38 14.77 13.88 14.70
C GLY A 38 13.85 13.19 15.71
N SER A 39 13.14 13.95 16.57
CA SER A 39 12.22 13.34 17.54
C SER A 39 10.96 12.74 16.89
N PHE A 40 10.58 13.23 15.70
CA PHE A 40 9.49 12.66 14.90
C PHE A 40 9.77 11.22 14.43
N LEU A 41 11.05 10.83 14.32
CA LEU A 41 11.43 9.49 13.87
C LEU A 41 11.00 8.39 14.85
N VAL A 42 10.97 8.68 16.16
CA VAL A 42 10.62 7.69 17.19
C VAL A 42 9.16 7.23 17.06
N PRO A 43 8.14 8.11 17.11
CA PRO A 43 6.76 7.68 16.88
C PRO A 43 6.53 7.18 15.45
N TYR A 44 7.25 7.72 14.45
CA TYR A 44 7.17 7.23 13.07
C TYR A 44 7.62 5.76 12.96
N LEU A 45 8.75 5.40 13.55
CA LEU A 45 9.25 4.02 13.54
C LEU A 45 8.33 3.06 14.31
N ILE A 46 7.79 3.50 15.45
CA ILE A 46 6.82 2.70 16.23
C ILE A 46 5.57 2.45 15.39
N ALA A 47 5.00 3.48 14.78
CA ALA A 47 3.83 3.33 13.90
C ALA A 47 4.13 2.47 12.66
N LEU A 48 5.32 2.61 12.09
CA LEU A 48 5.77 1.81 10.95
C LEU A 48 5.87 0.33 11.33
N LEU A 49 6.49 -0.01 12.46
CA LEU A 49 6.68 -1.39 12.88
C LEU A 49 5.40 -2.05 13.39
N LEU A 50 4.53 -1.30 14.09
CA LEU A 50 3.30 -1.86 14.67
C LEU A 50 2.12 -1.88 13.69
N MET A 51 2.04 -0.92 12.76
CA MET A 51 0.92 -0.83 11.82
C MET A 51 1.38 -0.96 10.37
N GLY A 52 2.40 -0.23 9.95
CA GLY A 52 2.85 -0.22 8.55
C GLY A 52 3.28 -1.60 8.03
N VAL A 53 4.25 -2.23 8.70
CA VAL A 53 4.79 -3.54 8.31
C VAL A 53 3.73 -4.64 8.39
N PRO A 54 2.93 -4.77 9.49
CA PRO A 54 1.91 -5.80 9.57
C PRO A 54 0.80 -5.64 8.51
N LEU A 55 0.36 -4.41 8.22
CA LEU A 55 -0.64 -4.17 7.18
C LEU A 55 -0.11 -4.51 5.79
N LEU A 56 1.13 -4.14 5.47
CA LEU A 56 1.75 -4.46 4.19
C LEU A 56 1.92 -5.97 4.04
N MET A 57 2.36 -6.67 5.09
CA MET A 57 2.43 -8.13 5.09
C MET A 57 1.06 -8.78 4.88
N LEU A 58 0.03 -8.29 5.57
CA LEU A 58 -1.34 -8.78 5.43
C LEU A 58 -1.84 -8.65 3.98
N GLU A 59 -1.64 -7.49 3.37
CA GLU A 59 -2.06 -7.23 1.99
C GLU A 59 -1.34 -8.15 0.99
N LEU A 60 -0.02 -8.29 1.13
CA LEU A 60 0.78 -9.17 0.29
C LEU A 60 0.38 -10.65 0.45
N MET A 61 0.17 -11.12 1.68
CA MET A 61 -0.25 -12.50 1.96
C MET A 61 -1.66 -12.77 1.40
N LEU A 62 -2.59 -11.84 1.57
CA LEU A 62 -3.94 -11.95 0.99
C LEU A 62 -3.90 -11.97 -0.53
N GLY A 63 -3.11 -11.10 -1.15
CA GLY A 63 -2.91 -11.07 -2.61
C GLY A 63 -2.29 -12.35 -3.15
N GLN A 64 -1.34 -12.94 -2.42
CA GLN A 64 -0.70 -14.22 -2.77
C GLN A 64 -1.63 -15.42 -2.58
N LYS A 65 -2.44 -15.44 -1.51
CA LYS A 65 -3.37 -16.55 -1.20
C LYS A 65 -4.60 -16.55 -2.11
N LEU A 66 -5.21 -15.39 -2.32
CA LEU A 66 -6.48 -15.28 -3.06
C LEU A 66 -6.28 -15.26 -4.58
N GLN A 67 -5.12 -14.76 -5.04
CA GLN A 67 -4.72 -14.64 -6.45
C GLN A 67 -5.77 -14.02 -7.38
N VAL A 68 -6.63 -13.16 -6.83
CA VAL A 68 -7.69 -12.42 -7.54
C VAL A 68 -7.53 -10.92 -7.30
N GLY A 69 -8.10 -10.08 -8.17
CA GLY A 69 -8.06 -8.63 -8.01
C GLY A 69 -8.79 -8.14 -6.76
N GLY A 70 -8.49 -6.92 -6.29
CA GLY A 70 -8.94 -6.38 -5.00
C GLY A 70 -10.43 -6.56 -4.70
N VAL A 71 -11.32 -6.22 -5.64
CA VAL A 71 -12.78 -6.39 -5.47
C VAL A 71 -13.17 -7.85 -5.22
N LYS A 72 -12.64 -8.77 -6.04
CA LYS A 72 -12.90 -10.20 -5.91
C LYS A 72 -12.23 -10.79 -4.66
N ALA A 73 -11.11 -10.22 -4.21
CA ALA A 73 -10.45 -10.62 -2.98
C ALA A 73 -11.32 -10.31 -1.76
N PHE A 74 -11.86 -9.09 -1.66
CA PHE A 74 -12.77 -8.70 -0.57
C PHE A 74 -14.09 -9.50 -0.61
N ARG A 75 -14.65 -9.74 -1.80
CA ARG A 75 -15.84 -10.60 -1.96
C ARG A 75 -15.62 -12.04 -1.48
N LYS A 76 -14.42 -12.61 -1.68
CA LYS A 76 -14.06 -13.96 -1.18
C LYS A 76 -13.87 -14.02 0.33
N ILE A 77 -13.50 -12.91 0.98
CA ILE A 77 -13.35 -12.83 2.44
C ILE A 77 -14.73 -12.72 3.08
N ALA A 78 -15.55 -11.75 2.65
CA ALA A 78 -16.97 -11.73 2.94
C ALA A 78 -17.73 -10.95 1.86
N PRO A 79 -18.91 -11.41 1.43
CA PRO A 79 -19.70 -10.74 0.40
C PRO A 79 -20.10 -9.30 0.80
N ARG A 80 -20.21 -9.00 2.10
CA ARG A 80 -20.51 -7.65 2.61
C ARG A 80 -19.34 -6.66 2.42
N PHE A 81 -18.11 -7.15 2.28
CA PHE A 81 -16.93 -6.29 2.10
C PHE A 81 -16.61 -5.98 0.63
N GLU A 82 -17.43 -6.44 -0.33
CA GLU A 82 -17.26 -6.11 -1.76
C GLU A 82 -17.25 -4.59 -2.01
N GLY A 83 -18.01 -3.83 -1.21
CA GLY A 83 -18.03 -2.36 -1.26
C GLY A 83 -16.67 -1.71 -0.96
N ILE A 84 -15.81 -2.32 -0.13
CA ILE A 84 -14.47 -1.80 0.17
C ILE A 84 -13.58 -1.89 -1.07
N GLY A 85 -13.66 -3.00 -1.80
CA GLY A 85 -12.91 -3.17 -3.04
C GLY A 85 -13.35 -2.18 -4.13
N LEU A 86 -14.65 -1.92 -4.24
CA LEU A 86 -15.19 -0.93 -5.19
C LEU A 86 -14.79 0.50 -4.81
N ALA A 87 -14.85 0.84 -3.51
CA ALA A 87 -14.37 2.12 -3.01
C ALA A 87 -12.88 2.33 -3.32
N GLY A 88 -12.06 1.28 -3.21
CA GLY A 88 -10.65 1.34 -3.58
C GLY A 88 -10.43 1.69 -5.06
N ILE A 89 -11.21 1.12 -5.98
CA ILE A 89 -11.13 1.47 -7.41
C ILE A 89 -11.53 2.93 -7.64
N PHE A 90 -12.62 3.38 -7.00
CA PHE A 90 -13.11 4.75 -7.12
C PHE A 90 -12.08 5.77 -6.61
N LEU A 91 -11.46 5.49 -5.46
CA LEU A 91 -10.37 6.31 -4.93
C LEU A 91 -9.17 6.36 -5.87
N SER A 92 -8.74 5.21 -6.40
CA SER A 92 -7.65 5.16 -7.37
C SER A 92 -7.95 5.99 -8.62
N PHE A 93 -9.20 5.99 -9.09
CA PHE A 93 -9.62 6.81 -10.22
C PHE A 93 -9.48 8.31 -9.93
N ILE A 94 -9.93 8.76 -8.76
CA ILE A 94 -9.77 10.16 -8.32
C ILE A 94 -8.30 10.54 -8.22
N VAL A 95 -7.48 9.68 -7.61
CA VAL A 95 -6.04 9.94 -7.45
C VAL A 95 -5.36 10.06 -8.81
N VAL A 96 -5.61 9.14 -9.75
CA VAL A 96 -5.06 9.21 -11.10
C VAL A 96 -5.54 10.48 -11.82
N SER A 97 -6.80 10.87 -11.67
CA SER A 97 -7.31 12.11 -12.28
C SER A 97 -6.66 13.38 -11.72
N TYR A 98 -6.15 13.37 -10.49
CA TYR A 98 -5.44 14.49 -9.88
C TYR A 98 -3.93 14.47 -10.14
N TYR A 99 -3.36 13.27 -10.27
CA TYR A 99 -1.92 13.05 -10.51
C TYR A 99 -1.52 12.97 -11.98
N SER A 100 -2.48 12.93 -12.92
CA SER A 100 -2.23 13.01 -14.38
C SER A 100 -2.27 14.45 -14.87
#